data_AF-A0A9Q4XKV2-F1
#
_entry.id   AF-A0A9Q4XKV2-F1
#
_cell.length_a   1.000
_cell.length_b   1.000
_cell.length_c   1.000
_cell.angle_alpha   90.00
_cell.angle_beta   90.00
_cell.angle_gamma   90.00
#
_symmetry.space_group_name_H-M   'P 1'
#
loop_
_entity.id
_entity.type
_entity.pdbx_description
1 polymer ?
#
loop_
_entity_poly.entity_id
_entity_poly.type
_entity_poly.pdbx_seq_one_letter_code
_entity_poly.pdbx_strand_id
1 'polypeptide(L)' 'MKFKDLPVKIQEIASQTLACLITNNNPDKEQAEELARSVAVAFIKLYQDN' A
#
# COMPACT_ATOMS: atom_id res chain seq x y z
N MET A 1 -7.76 3.31 11.99
CA MET A 1 -7.19 1.95 11.85
C MET A 1 -5.76 2.07 11.36
N LYS A 2 -4.82 1.25 11.84
CA LYS A 2 -3.45 1.17 11.28
C LYS A 2 -3.41 0.08 10.21
N PHE A 3 -2.47 0.17 9.26
CA PHE A 3 -2.34 -0.81 8.18
C PHE A 3 -2.16 -2.25 8.71
N LYS A 4 -1.39 -2.41 9.80
CA LYS A 4 -1.19 -3.70 10.48
C LYS A 4 -2.45 -4.33 11.08
N ASP A 5 -3.52 -3.54 11.21
CA ASP A 5 -4.81 -4.00 11.74
C ASP A 5 -5.67 -4.60 10.61
N LEU A 6 -5.29 -4.44 9.33
CA LEU A 6 -5.99 -5.03 8.18
C LEU A 6 -5.85 -6.55 8.19
N PRO A 7 -6.80 -7.31 7.64
CA PRO A 7 -6.64 -8.75 7.48
C PRO A 7 -5.36 -9.08 6.69
N VAL A 8 -4.66 -10.17 7.04
CA VAL A 8 -3.37 -10.56 6.43
C VAL A 8 -3.45 -10.57 4.91
N LYS A 9 -4.52 -11.15 4.36
CA LYS A 9 -4.76 -11.19 2.90
C LYS A 9 -4.76 -9.81 2.25
N ILE A 10 -5.25 -8.79 2.95
CA ILE A 10 -5.30 -7.41 2.47
C ILE A 10 -3.92 -6.76 2.54
N GLN A 11 -3.17 -7.02 3.61
CA GLN A 11 -1.78 -6.58 3.72
C GLN A 11 -0.94 -7.17 2.58
N GLU A 12 -1.12 -8.45 2.25
CA GLU A 12 -0.44 -9.12 1.14
C GLU A 12 -0.77 -8.47 -0.21
N ILE A 13 -2.05 -8.20 -0.50
CA ILE A 13 -2.47 -7.55 -1.75
C ILE A 13 -1.84 -6.16 -1.86
N ALA A 14 -1.84 -5.39 -0.77
CA ALA A 14 -1.22 -4.06 -0.74
C ALA A 14 0.30 -4.12 -0.94
N SER A 15 0.99 -5.09 -0.33
CA SER A 15 2.43 -5.31 -0.56
C SER A 15 2.74 -5.70 -2.00
N GLN A 16 1.96 -6.58 -2.61
CA GLN A 16 2.12 -6.97 -4.02
C GLN A 16 1.87 -5.78 -4.96
N THR A 17 0.87 -4.97 -4.65
CA THR A 17 0.56 -3.74 -5.41
C THR A 17 1.73 -2.77 -5.36
N LEU A 18 2.29 -2.52 -4.17
CA LEU A 18 3.46 -1.66 -4.01
C LEU A 18 4.67 -2.20 -4.77
N ALA A 19 4.95 -3.50 -4.68
CA ALA A 19 6.06 -4.11 -5.41
C ALA A 19 5.92 -3.94 -6.94
N CYS A 20 4.71 -4.10 -7.47
CA CYS A 20 4.41 -3.88 -8.89
C CYS A 20 4.64 -2.41 -9.29
N LEU A 21 4.17 -1.46 -8.47
CA LEU A 21 4.34 -0.03 -8.73
C LEU A 21 5.80 0.41 -8.70
N ILE A 22 6.60 -0.12 -7.76
CA ILE A 22 8.04 0.16 -7.69
C ILE A 22 8.75 -0.44 -8.91
N THR A 23 8.45 -1.68 -9.26
CA THR A 23 9.10 -2.36 -10.39
C THR A 23 8.80 -1.68 -11.72
N ASN A 24 7.55 -1.24 -11.93
CA ASN A 24 7.12 -0.68 -13.21
C ASN A 24 7.55 0.78 -13.42
N ASN A 25 7.63 1.57 -12.35
CA ASN A 25 7.92 3.01 -12.46
C ASN A 25 9.36 3.35 -12.09
N ASN A 26 10.12 2.39 -11.56
CA ASN A 26 11.48 2.55 -11.04
C ASN A 26 11.66 3.87 -10.25
N PRO A 27 10.79 4.13 -9.26
CA PRO A 27 10.74 5.40 -8.55
C PRO A 27 12.03 5.61 -7.76
N ASP A 28 12.41 6.87 -7.58
CA ASP A 28 13.43 7.20 -6.58
C ASP A 28 12.92 6.90 -5.16
N LYS A 29 13.81 7.03 -4.17
CA LYS A 29 13.49 6.70 -2.78
C LYS A 29 12.30 7.51 -2.23
N GLU A 30 12.21 8.79 -2.56
CA GLU A 30 11.16 9.67 -2.06
C GLU A 30 9.81 9.29 -2.69
N GLN A 31 9.82 9.06 -4.00
CA GLN A 31 8.66 8.56 -4.74
C GLN A 31 8.20 7.18 -4.23
N ALA A 32 9.12 6.27 -3.92
CA ALA A 32 8.80 4.95 -3.37
C ALA A 32 8.16 5.05 -1.98
N GLU A 33 8.63 5.98 -1.13
CA GLU A 33 8.04 6.25 0.19
C GLU A 33 6.63 6.83 0.08
N GLU A 34 6.39 7.77 -0.85
CA GLU A 34 5.05 8.30 -1.12
C GLU A 34 4.10 7.23 -1.65
N LEU A 35 4.56 6.36 -2.56
CA LEU A 35 3.78 5.24 -3.06
C LEU A 35 3.39 4.28 -1.93
N ALA A 36 4.33 3.95 -1.04
CA ALA A 36 4.04 3.08 0.11
C ALA A 36 2.97 3.69 1.04
N ARG A 37 3.06 5.00 1.32
CA ARG A 37 2.05 5.71 2.12
C ARG A 37 0.70 5.74 1.42
N SER A 38 0.68 6.04 0.13
CA SER A 38 -0.54 6.13 -0.68
C SER A 38 -1.28 4.80 -0.75
N VAL A 39 -0.55 3.70 -1.00
CA VAL A 39 -1.11 2.34 -0.97
C VAL A 39 -1.68 2.02 0.41
N ALA A 40 -0.92 2.27 1.49
CA ALA A 40 -1.40 1.99 2.84
C ALA A 40 -2.70 2.76 3.17
N VAL A 41 -2.77 4.05 2.85
CA VAL A 41 -3.95 4.89 3.10
C VAL A 41 -5.15 4.43 2.27
N ALA A 42 -4.95 4.10 0.99
CA ALA A 42 -6.02 3.64 0.11
C ALA A 42 -6.68 2.36 0.65
N PHE A 43 -5.86 1.38 1.06
CA PHE A 43 -6.36 0.15 1.65
C PHE A 43 -7.00 0.37 3.01
N ILE A 44 -6.42 1.19 3.91
CA ILE A 44 -7.08 1.51 5.19
C ILE A 44 -8.46 2.11 4.94
N LYS A 45 -8.58 3.09 4.04
CA LYS A 45 -9.85 3.77 3.76
C LYS A 45 -10.90 2.82 3.20
N LEU A 46 -10.53 1.98 2.22
CA LEU A 46 -11.42 1.01 1.59
C LEU A 46 -12.09 0.06 2.60
N TYR A 47 -11.39 -0.28 3.69
CA TYR A 47 -11.86 -1.20 4.72
C TYR A 47 -12.35 -0.51 6.00
N GLN A 48 -12.22 0.81 6.12
CA GLN A 48 -12.87 1.60 7.18
C GLN A 48 -14.24 2.10 6.76
N ASP A 49 -14.47 2.32 5.46
CA ASP A 49 -15.77 2.73 4.90
C ASP A 49 -16.72 1.54 4.63
N ASN A 50 -16.29 0.30 4.93
CA ASN A 50 -17.09 -0.94 4.89
C ASN A 50 -17.24 -1.54 6.28
#